data_AF-A0A0F7ZWC1-F1
#
_entry.id   AF-A0A0F7ZWC1-F1
#
_cell.length_a   1.000
_cell.length_b   1.000
_cell.length_c   1.000
_cell.angle_alpha   90.00
_cell.angle_beta   90.00
_cell.angle_gamma   90.00
#
_symmetry.space_group_name_H-M   'P 1'
#
loop_
_entity.id
_entity.type
_entity.pdbx_description
1 polymer ?
#
loop_
_entity_poly.entity_id
_entity_poly.type
_entity_poly.pdbx_seq_one_letter_code
_entity_poly.pdbx_strand_id
1 'polypeptide(L)'
;MDNLPVELLHEILRHLPSSCLKNARLASRRFNAVLAKQAFPQLASFIDKDAALATLEATVAELSRRRRSIWSPRCSVPDNLPLAPSFLLAMHVALAGQSWRPTETAINSDSESSEDDESDCGYRRLSHRAITAQDLCRQLGRLDVTEDMLRGAMFRYALYLSYLYKGEGEAPQLWVVDSERWATSA
;
A
#
# COMPACT_ATOMS: atom_id res chain seq x y z
N MET A 1 -14.08 23.61 -0.22
CA MET A 1 -12.82 23.11 -0.84
C MET A 1 -13.08 22.11 -1.97
N ASP A 2 -14.31 21.59 -2.11
CA ASP A 2 -14.60 20.52 -3.07
C ASP A 2 -14.70 20.94 -4.53
N ASN A 3 -14.75 22.25 -4.80
CA ASN A 3 -14.77 22.81 -6.16
C ASN A 3 -13.38 23.19 -6.69
N LEU A 4 -12.30 22.96 -5.91
CA LEU A 4 -10.96 23.30 -6.35
C LEU A 4 -10.48 22.33 -7.46
N PRO A 5 -9.85 22.83 -8.54
CA PRO A 5 -9.14 22.00 -9.51
C PRO A 5 -8.08 21.12 -8.84
N VAL A 6 -7.87 19.91 -9.36
CA VAL A 6 -6.96 18.93 -8.76
C VAL A 6 -5.49 19.36 -8.86
N GLU A 7 -5.17 20.19 -9.83
CA GLU A 7 -3.86 20.80 -10.08
C GLU A 7 -3.50 21.76 -8.93
N LEU A 8 -4.46 22.57 -8.47
CA LEU A 8 -4.25 23.45 -7.34
C LEU A 8 -4.10 22.67 -6.03
N LEU A 9 -4.84 21.57 -5.86
CA LEU A 9 -4.65 20.68 -4.72
C LEU A 9 -3.24 20.06 -4.74
N HIS A 10 -2.71 19.67 -5.89
CA HIS A 10 -1.34 19.18 -6.02
C HIS A 10 -0.31 20.23 -5.61
N GLU A 11 -0.47 21.47 -6.09
CA GLU A 11 0.47 22.54 -5.78
C GLU A 11 0.47 22.89 -4.28
N ILE A 12 -0.71 22.99 -3.66
CA ILE A 12 -0.84 23.22 -2.21
C ILE A 12 -0.15 22.10 -1.42
N LEU A 13 -0.38 20.85 -1.80
CA LEU A 13 0.21 19.69 -1.14
C LEU A 13 1.72 19.59 -1.36
N ARG A 14 2.25 20.10 -2.47
CA ARG A 14 3.68 20.16 -2.77
C ARG A 14 4.43 21.14 -1.87
N HIS A 15 3.78 22.23 -1.46
CA HIS A 15 4.39 23.24 -0.57
C HIS A 15 4.22 22.92 0.93
N LEU A 16 3.48 21.86 1.28
CA LEU A 16 3.32 21.43 2.66
C LEU A 16 4.56 20.62 3.14
N PRO A 17 5.08 20.88 4.34
CA PRO A 17 6.13 20.06 4.92
C PRO A 17 5.64 18.62 5.16
N SER A 18 6.55 17.65 5.02
CA SER A 18 6.23 16.21 5.10
C SER A 18 5.58 15.79 6.42
N SER A 19 5.86 16.50 7.52
CA SER A 19 5.24 16.31 8.83
C SER A 19 3.73 16.59 8.82
N CYS A 20 3.28 17.56 8.02
CA CYS A 20 1.88 17.99 7.95
C CYS A 20 1.04 17.14 6.98
N LEU A 21 1.68 16.37 6.09
CA LEU A 21 0.97 15.58 5.08
C LEU A 21 0.04 14.54 5.71
N LYS A 22 0.42 13.94 6.85
CA LYS A 22 -0.44 12.99 7.57
C LYS A 22 -1.76 13.65 8.02
N ASN A 23 -1.66 14.85 8.60
CA ASN A 23 -2.84 15.60 9.04
C ASN A 23 -3.67 16.10 7.85
N ALA A 24 -3.03 16.52 6.75
CA ALA A 24 -3.72 16.91 5.53
C ALA A 24 -4.53 15.76 4.91
N ARG A 25 -4.05 14.51 5.00
CA ARG A 25 -4.81 13.32 4.56
C ARG A 25 -6.09 13.13 5.38
N LEU A 26 -6.03 13.39 6.69
CA LEU A 26 -7.18 13.25 7.58
C LEU A 26 -8.19 14.39 7.41
N ALA A 27 -7.73 15.57 7.00
CA ALA A 27 -8.57 16.75 6.85
C ALA A 27 -9.56 16.68 5.68
N SER A 28 -9.21 16.00 4.57
CA SER A 28 -10.08 15.92 3.39
C SER A 28 -9.91 14.63 2.60
N ARG A 29 -11.04 14.07 2.13
CA ARG A 29 -11.05 12.92 1.21
C ARG A 29 -10.34 13.22 -0.11
N ARG A 30 -10.44 14.46 -0.64
CA ARG A 30 -9.76 14.85 -1.88
C ARG A 30 -8.25 14.96 -1.68
N PHE A 31 -7.81 15.51 -0.55
CA PHE A 31 -6.38 15.51 -0.19
C PHE A 31 -5.85 14.09 0.00
N ASN A 32 -6.58 13.23 0.70
CA ASN A 32 -6.20 11.82 0.82
C ASN A 32 -6.09 11.15 -0.55
N ALA A 33 -7.02 11.38 -1.48
CA ALA A 33 -6.97 10.80 -2.82
C ALA A 33 -5.74 11.27 -3.63
N VAL A 34 -5.42 12.57 -3.58
CA VAL A 34 -4.23 13.12 -4.25
C VAL A 34 -2.94 12.57 -3.64
N LEU A 35 -2.84 12.59 -2.31
CA LEU A 35 -1.67 12.08 -1.59
C LEU A 35 -1.52 10.57 -1.70
N ALA A 36 -2.62 9.82 -1.79
CA ALA A 36 -2.61 8.37 -1.95
C ALA A 36 -1.95 7.96 -3.28
N LYS A 37 -2.22 8.68 -4.38
CA LYS A 37 -1.53 8.46 -5.66
C LYS A 37 -0.02 8.68 -5.57
N GLN A 38 0.40 9.63 -4.73
CA GLN A 38 1.81 9.98 -4.53
C GLN A 38 2.51 9.10 -3.50
N ALA A 39 1.76 8.33 -2.69
CA ALA A 39 2.33 7.54 -1.60
C ALA A 39 3.10 6.32 -2.12
N PHE A 40 2.69 5.74 -3.24
CA PHE A 40 3.25 4.49 -3.77
C PHE A 40 3.56 4.55 -5.27
N PRO A 41 4.33 5.55 -5.74
CA PRO A 41 4.51 5.80 -7.17
C PRO A 41 5.23 4.65 -7.88
N GLN A 42 6.13 3.97 -7.17
CA GLN A 42 6.88 2.84 -7.72
C GLN A 42 6.21 1.50 -7.45
N LEU A 43 5.29 1.38 -6.49
CA LEU A 43 4.74 0.07 -6.09
C LEU A 43 4.04 -0.64 -7.26
N ALA A 44 3.31 0.11 -8.10
CA ALA A 44 2.64 -0.44 -9.27
C ALA A 44 3.61 -1.02 -10.31
N SER A 45 4.82 -0.46 -10.45
CA SER A 45 5.81 -0.97 -11.41
C SER A 45 6.43 -2.31 -10.97
N PHE A 46 6.30 -2.69 -9.70
CA PHE A 46 6.83 -3.96 -9.18
C PHE A 46 5.98 -5.18 -9.55
N ILE A 47 4.78 -4.97 -10.13
CA ILE A 47 3.96 -6.04 -10.71
C ILE A 47 4.64 -6.64 -11.94
N ASP A 48 5.23 -5.79 -12.78
CA ASP A 48 6.06 -6.23 -13.88
C ASP A 48 7.41 -6.70 -13.34
N LYS A 49 7.73 -7.97 -13.59
CA LYS A 49 8.96 -8.60 -13.12
C LYS A 49 10.19 -7.92 -13.70
N ASP A 50 10.17 -7.58 -14.99
CA ASP A 50 11.35 -7.07 -15.67
C ASP A 50 11.63 -5.61 -15.25
N ALA A 51 10.57 -4.80 -15.13
CA ALA A 51 10.67 -3.45 -14.55
C ALA A 51 11.14 -3.47 -13.09
N ALA A 52 10.64 -4.41 -12.28
CA ALA A 52 11.08 -4.57 -10.89
C ALA A 52 12.57 -4.91 -10.79
N LEU A 53 13.04 -5.86 -11.61
CA LEU A 53 14.45 -6.26 -11.64
C LEU A 53 15.36 -5.13 -12.11
N ALA A 54 14.98 -4.41 -13.17
CA ALA A 54 15.73 -3.26 -13.65
C ALA A 54 15.86 -2.18 -12.56
N THR A 55 14.78 -1.93 -11.82
CA THR A 55 14.78 -0.96 -10.71
C THR A 55 15.71 -1.41 -9.57
N LEU A 56 15.65 -2.70 -9.19
CA LEU A 56 16.51 -3.26 -8.16
C LEU A 56 18.00 -3.23 -8.56
N GLU A 57 18.32 -3.63 -9.80
CA GLU A 57 19.68 -3.65 -10.32
C GLU A 57 20.26 -2.22 -10.39
N ALA A 58 19.49 -1.24 -10.86
CA ALA A 58 19.88 0.16 -10.87
C ALA A 58 20.16 0.70 -9.45
N THR A 59 19.28 0.37 -8.50
CA THR A 59 19.43 0.78 -7.08
C THR A 59 20.70 0.16 -6.47
N VAL A 60 20.97 -1.12 -6.74
CA VAL A 60 22.18 -1.79 -6.24
C VAL A 60 23.45 -1.24 -6.89
N ALA A 61 23.41 -0.88 -8.18
CA ALA A 61 24.55 -0.27 -8.87
C ALA A 61 24.93 1.08 -8.25
N GLU A 62 23.95 1.90 -7.89
CA GLU A 62 24.16 3.19 -7.20
C GLU A 62 24.74 2.99 -5.79
N LEU A 63 24.27 1.95 -5.08
CA LEU A 63 24.70 1.62 -3.71
C LEU A 63 26.00 0.80 -3.67
N SER A 64 26.68 0.59 -4.79
CA SER A 64 27.87 -0.27 -4.94
C SER A 64 29.02 0.01 -3.96
N ARG A 65 29.05 1.17 -3.29
CA ARG A 65 30.04 1.50 -2.25
C ARG A 65 29.76 0.84 -0.88
N ARG A 66 28.52 0.47 -0.56
CA ARG A 66 28.15 -0.28 0.66
C ARG A 66 26.82 -1.01 0.45
N ARG A 67 26.89 -2.29 0.05
CA ARG A 67 25.72 -3.17 0.04
C ARG A 67 25.31 -3.42 1.50
N ARG A 68 24.13 -2.94 1.89
CA ARG A 68 23.60 -3.10 3.25
C ARG A 68 22.66 -4.30 3.40
N SER A 69 22.10 -4.78 2.30
CA SER A 69 21.34 -6.01 2.26
C SER A 69 22.18 -7.13 1.65
N ILE A 70 22.12 -8.31 2.26
CA ILE A 70 22.85 -9.52 1.87
C ILE A 70 22.20 -10.27 0.69
N TRP A 71 20.99 -9.85 0.31
CA TRP A 71 20.19 -10.53 -0.70
C TRP A 71 20.53 -10.05 -2.11
N SER A 72 20.56 -10.98 -3.06
CA SER A 72 20.71 -10.69 -4.49
C SER A 72 19.39 -10.13 -5.06
N PRO A 73 19.41 -9.15 -5.98
CA PRO A 73 18.22 -8.71 -6.71
C PRO A 73 17.49 -9.83 -7.45
N ARG A 74 18.20 -10.90 -7.79
CA ARG A 74 17.70 -12.05 -8.54
C ARG A 74 17.31 -13.23 -7.64
N CYS A 75 17.19 -13.03 -6.32
CA CYS A 75 16.72 -14.09 -5.45
C CYS A 75 15.30 -14.54 -5.84
N SER A 76 15.05 -15.84 -5.70
CA SER A 76 13.73 -16.41 -5.91
C SER A 76 12.77 -15.94 -4.82
N VAL A 77 11.51 -15.76 -5.20
CA VAL A 77 10.43 -15.47 -4.25
C VAL A 77 10.18 -16.76 -3.46
N PRO A 78 10.13 -16.72 -2.11
CA PRO A 78 9.76 -17.88 -1.31
C PRO A 78 8.37 -18.40 -1.69
N ASP A 79 8.23 -19.71 -1.76
CA ASP A 79 6.94 -20.34 -2.00
C ASP A 79 5.99 -20.08 -0.83
N ASN A 80 4.69 -19.94 -1.13
CA ASN A 80 3.63 -19.71 -0.14
C ASN A 80 3.80 -18.50 0.78
N LEU A 81 4.48 -17.44 0.31
CA LEU A 81 4.60 -16.20 1.07
C LEU A 81 3.21 -15.58 1.33
N PRO A 82 2.79 -15.39 2.60
CA PRO A 82 1.47 -14.85 2.92
C PRO A 82 1.38 -13.38 2.50
N LEU A 83 0.36 -13.05 1.71
CA LEU A 83 0.11 -11.66 1.30
C LEU A 83 -0.40 -10.83 2.48
N ALA A 84 0.35 -9.77 2.79
CA ALA A 84 -0.04 -8.85 3.84
C ALA A 84 -1.28 -8.02 3.40
N PRO A 85 -2.31 -7.88 4.25
CA PRO A 85 -3.46 -7.01 3.95
C PRO A 85 -3.06 -5.56 3.68
N SER A 86 -2.06 -5.05 4.41
CA SER A 86 -1.48 -3.72 4.21
C SER A 86 -0.91 -3.54 2.80
N PHE A 87 -0.18 -4.54 2.30
CA PHE A 87 0.36 -4.54 0.94
C PHE A 87 -0.75 -4.52 -0.11
N LEU A 88 -1.80 -5.34 0.06
CA LEU A 88 -2.93 -5.37 -0.88
C LEU A 88 -3.66 -4.03 -0.93
N LEU A 89 -3.88 -3.38 0.21
CA LEU A 89 -4.48 -2.04 0.24
C LEU A 89 -3.58 -0.99 -0.43
N ALA A 90 -2.27 -1.04 -0.19
CA ALA A 90 -1.31 -0.16 -0.83
C ALA A 90 -1.26 -0.39 -2.35
N MET A 91 -1.31 -1.65 -2.79
CA MET A 91 -1.32 -2.03 -4.20
C MET A 91 -2.59 -1.55 -4.91
N HIS A 92 -3.76 -1.71 -4.27
CA HIS A 92 -5.00 -1.13 -4.78
C HIS A 92 -4.88 0.37 -4.96
N VAL A 93 -4.33 1.08 -3.97
CA VAL A 93 -4.09 2.53 -4.06
C VAL A 93 -3.13 2.86 -5.20
N ALA A 94 -2.06 2.09 -5.38
CA ALA A 94 -1.07 2.32 -6.44
C ALA A 94 -1.67 2.12 -7.84
N LEU A 95 -2.59 1.16 -8.01
CA LEU A 95 -3.21 0.83 -9.30
C LEU A 95 -4.45 1.67 -9.62
N ALA A 96 -5.38 1.80 -8.66
CA ALA A 96 -6.61 2.56 -8.85
C ALA A 96 -6.44 4.06 -8.59
N GLY A 97 -5.38 4.45 -7.88
CA GLY A 97 -5.18 5.83 -7.43
C GLY A 97 -6.23 6.31 -6.43
N GLN A 98 -6.95 5.38 -5.79
CA GLN A 98 -8.02 5.62 -4.84
C GLN A 98 -7.91 4.66 -3.66
N SER A 99 -8.32 5.11 -2.47
CA SER A 99 -8.38 4.26 -1.29
C SER A 99 -9.40 3.13 -1.48
N TRP A 100 -9.08 1.94 -0.95
CA TRP A 100 -10.00 0.81 -0.93
C TRP A 100 -11.35 1.23 -0.32
N ARG A 101 -12.43 0.88 -1.01
CA ARG A 101 -13.79 1.01 -0.48
C ARG A 101 -14.32 -0.40 -0.31
N PRO A 102 -14.64 -0.85 0.91
CA PRO A 102 -15.40 -2.08 1.06
C PRO A 102 -16.65 -1.93 0.20
N THR A 103 -16.86 -2.86 -0.73
CA THR A 103 -18.16 -2.96 -1.38
C THR A 103 -19.12 -3.33 -0.26
N GLU A 104 -19.90 -2.36 0.24
CA GLU A 104 -20.99 -2.63 1.17
C GLU A 104 -21.94 -3.56 0.44
N THR A 105 -21.82 -4.86 0.71
CA THR A 105 -22.90 -5.80 0.46
C THR A 105 -24.07 -5.26 1.25
N ALA A 106 -25.07 -4.73 0.56
CA ALA A 106 -26.29 -4.16 1.10
C ALA A 106 -26.84 -5.06 2.22
N ILE A 107 -26.60 -4.67 3.47
CA ILE A 107 -27.36 -5.17 4.60
C ILE A 107 -28.58 -4.25 4.67
N ASN A 108 -29.57 -4.53 3.83
CA ASN A 108 -30.93 -4.20 4.18
C ASN A 108 -31.30 -5.10 5.35
N SER A 109 -31.35 -4.56 6.55
CA SER A 109 -32.37 -4.98 7.51
C SER A 109 -32.53 -3.91 8.58
N ASP A 110 -33.72 -3.33 8.55
CA ASP A 110 -34.33 -2.41 9.50
C ASP A 110 -33.95 -2.67 10.97
N SER A 111 -33.67 -1.59 11.71
CA SER A 111 -34.30 -1.34 13.01
C SER A 111 -33.95 0.06 13.52
N GLU A 112 -34.93 0.61 14.21
CA GLU A 112 -35.18 2.01 14.46
C GLU A 112 -34.38 2.60 15.63
N SER A 113 -34.24 3.93 15.60
CA SER A 113 -34.12 4.89 16.71
C SER A 113 -33.29 4.52 17.96
N SER A 114 -32.24 5.30 18.21
CA SER A 114 -32.14 6.13 19.42
C SER A 114 -30.93 7.07 19.30
N GLU A 115 -31.18 8.36 19.53
CA GLU A 115 -30.18 9.40 19.75
C GLU A 115 -29.41 9.08 21.04
N ASP A 116 -28.08 9.10 21.00
CA ASP A 116 -27.23 9.61 22.08
C ASP A 116 -25.80 9.80 21.57
N ASP A 117 -25.30 10.99 21.86
CA ASP A 117 -24.08 11.62 21.36
C ASP A 117 -22.92 11.29 22.30
N GLU A 118 -21.98 10.47 21.86
CA GLU A 118 -20.61 10.39 22.42
C GLU A 118 -19.67 10.22 21.23
N SER A 119 -18.83 11.24 21.04
CA SER A 119 -17.81 11.36 20.00
C SER A 119 -16.74 10.26 20.12
N ASP A 120 -17.07 9.06 19.66
CA ASP A 120 -16.10 8.00 19.37
C ASP A 120 -15.47 8.30 18.00
N CYS A 121 -14.17 8.59 18.00
CA CYS A 121 -13.40 8.84 16.79
C CYS A 121 -13.44 7.57 15.94
N GLY A 122 -14.36 7.54 14.97
CA GLY A 122 -14.76 6.40 14.16
C GLY A 122 -13.67 5.80 13.28
N TYR A 123 -12.63 5.25 13.89
CA TYR A 123 -12.06 3.98 13.48
C TYR A 123 -13.05 2.89 13.89
N ARG A 124 -14.26 2.92 13.33
CA ARG A 124 -15.07 1.70 13.24
C ARG A 124 -14.24 0.74 12.44
N ARG A 125 -13.47 -0.08 13.18
CA ARG A 125 -13.11 -1.47 12.94
C ARG A 125 -13.76 -1.92 11.63
N LEU A 126 -13.12 -1.58 10.50
CA LEU A 126 -13.49 -2.11 9.21
C LEU A 126 -13.49 -3.61 9.46
N SER A 127 -14.67 -4.22 9.34
CA SER A 127 -14.91 -5.61 9.67
C SER A 127 -13.69 -6.42 9.23
N HIS A 128 -13.17 -7.24 10.15
CA HIS A 128 -11.99 -8.08 10.07
C HIS A 128 -12.02 -9.13 8.92
N ARG A 129 -12.67 -8.84 7.80
CA ARG A 129 -12.46 -9.57 6.56
C ARG A 129 -11.15 -9.07 5.96
N ALA A 130 -10.09 -9.83 6.21
CA ALA A 130 -8.81 -9.60 5.57
C ALA A 130 -9.04 -9.56 4.06
N ILE A 131 -8.67 -8.43 3.44
CA ILE A 131 -8.68 -8.28 1.98
C ILE A 131 -7.86 -9.41 1.37
N THR A 132 -8.44 -10.10 0.39
CA THR A 132 -7.74 -11.16 -0.35
C THR A 132 -7.25 -10.65 -1.70
N ALA A 133 -6.28 -11.35 -2.30
CA ALA A 133 -5.87 -11.07 -3.67
C ALA A 133 -7.05 -11.14 -4.66
N GLN A 134 -7.98 -12.07 -4.44
CA GLN A 134 -9.18 -12.21 -5.27
C GLN A 134 -10.10 -11.00 -5.16
N ASP A 135 -10.29 -10.45 -3.95
CA ASP A 135 -11.08 -9.23 -3.76
C ASP A 135 -10.45 -8.05 -4.52
N LEU A 136 -9.12 -7.94 -4.48
CA LEU A 136 -8.36 -6.91 -5.20
C LEU A 136 -8.53 -7.03 -6.72
N CYS A 137 -8.39 -8.23 -7.28
CA CYS A 137 -8.59 -8.45 -8.71
C CYS A 137 -10.03 -8.16 -9.14
N ARG A 138 -11.02 -8.53 -8.31
CA ARG A 138 -12.45 -8.22 -8.56
C ARG A 138 -12.72 -6.72 -8.59
N GLN A 139 -12.18 -5.95 -7.65
CA GLN A 139 -12.39 -4.50 -7.61
C GLN A 139 -11.68 -3.76 -8.75
N LEU A 140 -10.49 -4.22 -9.16
CA LEU A 140 -9.73 -3.60 -10.25
C LEU A 140 -10.23 -4.01 -11.64
N GLY A 141 -11.06 -5.05 -11.74
CA GLY A 141 -11.49 -5.63 -13.03
C GLY A 141 -10.33 -6.18 -13.86
N ARG A 142 -9.18 -6.44 -13.23
CA ARG A 142 -7.94 -6.87 -13.87
C ARG A 142 -7.71 -8.35 -13.61
N LEU A 143 -7.98 -9.17 -14.63
CA LEU A 143 -7.76 -10.62 -14.62
C LEU A 143 -6.30 -11.00 -14.92
N ASP A 144 -5.51 -10.04 -15.39
CA ASP A 144 -4.10 -10.22 -15.74
C ASP A 144 -3.18 -10.23 -14.50
N VAL A 145 -3.67 -9.77 -13.35
CA VAL A 145 -2.93 -9.77 -12.09
C VAL A 145 -3.24 -11.05 -11.32
N THR A 146 -2.27 -11.97 -11.26
CA THR A 146 -2.39 -13.20 -10.47
C THR A 146 -1.87 -13.03 -9.05
N GLU A 147 -2.27 -13.92 -8.15
CA GLU A 147 -1.79 -13.92 -6.77
C GLU A 147 -0.26 -14.09 -6.69
N ASP A 148 0.33 -14.92 -7.56
CA ASP A 148 1.78 -15.13 -7.61
C ASP A 148 2.53 -13.88 -8.08
N MET A 149 1.94 -13.11 -9.00
CA MET A 149 2.49 -11.80 -9.38
C MET A 149 2.48 -10.83 -8.20
N LEU A 150 1.40 -10.80 -7.41
CA LEU A 150 1.31 -9.98 -6.21
C LEU A 150 2.32 -10.40 -5.15
N ARG A 151 2.51 -11.70 -4.92
CA ARG A 151 3.54 -12.23 -4.00
C ARG A 151 4.94 -11.84 -4.45
N GLY A 152 5.22 -12.01 -5.74
CA GLY A 152 6.51 -11.62 -6.31
C GLY A 152 6.76 -10.11 -6.24
N ALA A 153 5.73 -9.30 -6.49
CA ALA A 153 5.80 -7.85 -6.35
C ALA A 153 6.06 -7.44 -4.90
N MET A 154 5.34 -8.03 -3.94
CA MET A 154 5.50 -7.78 -2.51
C MET A 154 6.93 -8.07 -2.04
N PHE A 155 7.45 -9.24 -2.41
CA PHE A 155 8.81 -9.65 -2.04
C PHE A 155 9.88 -8.74 -2.66
N ARG A 156 9.80 -8.46 -3.96
CA ARG A 156 10.76 -7.57 -4.65
C ARG A 156 10.69 -6.14 -4.10
N TYR A 157 9.50 -5.67 -3.76
CA TYR A 157 9.32 -4.34 -3.19
C TYR A 157 9.86 -4.26 -1.76
N ALA A 158 9.65 -5.29 -0.93
CA ALA A 158 10.30 -5.40 0.37
C ALA A 158 11.84 -5.41 0.24
N LEU A 159 12.38 -6.12 -0.76
CA LEU A 159 13.80 -6.13 -1.07
C LEU A 159 14.31 -4.74 -1.48
N TYR A 160 13.57 -4.03 -2.33
CA TYR A 160 13.87 -2.65 -2.73
C TYR A 160 13.98 -1.72 -1.51
N LEU A 161 12.99 -1.78 -0.62
CA LEU A 161 12.99 -1.00 0.61
C LEU A 161 14.18 -1.36 1.51
N SER A 162 14.59 -2.64 1.55
CA SER A 162 15.77 -3.07 2.30
C SER A 162 17.08 -2.48 1.77
N TYR A 163 17.19 -2.24 0.46
CA TYR A 163 18.35 -1.58 -0.14
C TYR A 163 18.42 -0.10 0.19
N LEU A 164 17.26 0.57 0.24
CA LEU A 164 17.18 1.99 0.60
C LEU A 164 17.37 2.24 2.09
N TYR A 165 17.19 1.22 2.94
CA TYR A 165 17.21 1.38 4.38
C TYR A 165 18.61 1.78 4.90
N LYS A 166 18.65 2.93 5.58
CA LYS A 166 19.89 3.49 6.14
C LYS A 166 20.22 2.96 7.55
N GLY A 167 19.44 2.04 8.10
CA GLY A 167 19.69 1.47 9.42
C GLY A 167 19.21 2.34 10.59
N GLU A 168 18.50 3.43 10.31
CA GLU A 168 17.97 4.36 11.30
C GLU A 168 16.46 4.16 11.43
N GLY A 169 15.98 3.87 12.64
CA GLY A 169 14.55 3.73 12.95
C GLY A 169 13.98 2.34 12.68
N GLU A 170 12.69 2.30 12.33
CA GLU A 170 11.99 1.07 11.97
C GLU A 170 12.26 0.70 10.50
N ALA A 171 12.48 -0.58 10.22
CA ALA A 171 12.81 -1.02 8.87
C ALA A 171 11.60 -0.84 7.93
N PRO A 172 11.76 -0.13 6.80
CA PRO A 172 10.66 0.29 5.94
C PRO A 172 9.93 -0.88 5.27
N GLN A 173 10.53 -2.07 5.22
CA GLN A 173 9.89 -3.27 4.68
C GLN A 173 8.91 -3.96 5.65
N LEU A 174 8.87 -3.58 6.93
CA LEU A 174 8.05 -4.27 7.94
C LEU A 174 6.55 -4.13 7.71
N TRP A 175 6.08 -3.01 7.13
CA TRP A 175 4.66 -2.89 6.79
C TRP A 175 4.25 -3.74 5.58
N VAL A 176 5.22 -4.16 4.76
CA VAL A 176 5.01 -4.94 3.53
C VAL A 176 4.88 -6.43 3.85
N VAL A 177 5.60 -6.91 4.87
CA VAL A 177 5.65 -8.33 5.25
C VAL A 177 5.02 -8.50 6.62
N ASP A 178 3.93 -9.27 6.67
CA ASP A 178 3.31 -9.66 7.94
C ASP A 178 4.10 -10.83 8.55
N SER A 179 5.08 -10.49 9.40
CA SER A 179 5.97 -11.47 10.03
C SER A 179 5.25 -12.44 10.96
N GLU A 180 4.14 -12.00 11.58
CA GLU A 180 3.35 -12.86 12.49
C GLU A 180 2.63 -13.95 11.71
N ARG A 181 2.09 -13.62 10.53
CA ARG A 181 1.45 -14.59 9.63
C ARG A 181 2.45 -15.53 8.97
N TRP A 182 3.67 -15.07 8.70
CA TRP A 182 4.71 -15.93 8.12
C TRP A 182 5.26 -16.94 9.14
N ALA A 183 5.42 -16.55 10.40
CA ALA A 183 5.89 -17.46 11.45
C ALA A 183 4.90 -18.61 11.75
N THR A 184 3.61 -18.41 11.46
CA THR A 184 2.55 -19.41 11.66
C THR A 184 2.29 -20.28 10.43
N SER A 185 2.85 -19.95 9.27
CA SER A 185 2.66 -20.69 8.02
C SER A 185 3.83 -21.61 7.65
N ALA A 186 4.89 -21.64 8.46
CA ALA A 186 6.07 -22.51 8.32
C ALA A 186 5.95 -23.72 9.25
#